data_AF-A0AAV4ZYH6-F1
#
_entry.id   AF-A0AAV4ZYH6-F1
#
_cell.length_a   1.000
_cell.length_b   1.000
_cell.length_c   1.000
_cell.angle_alpha   90.00
_cell.angle_beta   90.00
_cell.angle_gamma   90.00
#
_symmetry.space_group_name_H-M   'P 1'
#
loop_
_entity.id
_entity.type
_entity.pdbx_description
1 polymer ?
#
loop_
_entity_poly.entity_id
_entity_poly.type
_entity_poly.pdbx_seq_one_letter_code
_entity_poly.pdbx_strand_id
1 'polypeptide(L)'
;MRSLQLIQLLLSTLCVYAQLEFECLPGISGSALCGILVPTFCQTLQNVTFSPGDSLSRCFNIVSTNATVTQCDFTTLNVVSDVLPPSVPNCESVLENIIVGCPTGGIGQFVGGSYTFAVQPGNTGSCSNP
;
A
#
# COMPACT_ATOMS: atom_id res chain seq x y z
N MET A 1 -53.96 3.43 -24.28
CA MET A 1 -52.52 3.41 -23.89
C MET A 1 -52.46 3.77 -22.41
N ARG A 2 -52.39 2.76 -21.54
CA ARG A 2 -52.50 2.91 -20.07
C ARG A 2 -51.12 2.77 -19.44
N SER A 3 -50.78 3.81 -18.68
CA SER A 3 -49.64 3.95 -17.79
C SER A 3 -49.40 2.71 -16.91
N LEU A 4 -48.14 2.27 -16.85
CA LEU A 4 -47.58 1.49 -15.75
C LEU A 4 -46.19 2.05 -15.41
N GLN A 5 -46.18 3.11 -14.60
CA GLN A 5 -45.10 3.36 -13.64
C GLN A 5 -45.51 2.71 -12.31
N LEU A 6 -44.62 1.91 -11.71
CA LEU A 6 -44.55 1.40 -10.31
C LEU A 6 -43.68 0.15 -10.40
N ILE A 7 -42.51 0.01 -9.76
CA ILE A 7 -42.25 0.05 -8.31
C ILE A 7 -40.76 0.39 -8.07
N GLN A 8 -40.50 1.39 -7.21
CA GLN A 8 -39.21 1.70 -6.58
C GLN A 8 -38.94 0.78 -5.38
N LEU A 9 -37.67 0.82 -4.94
CA LEU A 9 -37.11 0.42 -3.64
C LEU A 9 -36.59 -1.02 -3.50
N LEU A 10 -35.31 -1.18 -3.81
CA LEU A 10 -34.43 -2.09 -3.06
C LEU A 10 -33.38 -1.23 -2.35
N LEU A 11 -33.33 -1.41 -1.04
CA LEU A 11 -32.58 -0.62 -0.06
C LEU A 11 -31.11 -0.54 -0.45
N SER A 12 -30.61 0.68 -0.63
CA SER A 12 -29.18 0.96 -0.68
C SER A 12 -28.61 0.80 0.72
N THR A 13 -28.17 -0.42 1.04
CA THR A 13 -27.26 -0.65 2.15
C THR A 13 -26.02 0.21 1.89
N LEU A 14 -25.88 1.32 2.60
CA LEU A 14 -24.62 2.04 2.70
C LEU A 14 -23.65 1.16 3.49
N CYS A 15 -23.15 0.11 2.84
CA CYS A 15 -21.88 -0.45 3.23
C CYS A 15 -20.87 0.62 2.86
N VAL A 16 -20.45 1.42 3.84
CA VAL A 16 -19.29 2.31 3.68
C VAL A 16 -18.09 1.38 3.57
N TYR A 17 -17.87 0.84 2.37
CA TYR A 17 -16.61 0.20 2.04
C TYR A 17 -15.55 1.28 2.18
N ALA A 18 -14.62 1.10 3.10
CA ALA A 18 -13.46 1.97 3.19
C ALA A 18 -12.81 2.00 1.80
N GLN A 19 -12.89 3.14 1.13
CA GLN A 19 -12.35 3.28 -0.22
C GLN A 19 -10.83 3.29 -0.12
N LEU A 20 -10.17 2.53 -0.97
CA LEU A 20 -8.72 2.52 -1.08
C LEU A 20 -8.34 3.48 -2.22
N GLU A 21 -7.42 4.39 -1.96
CA GLU A 21 -6.88 5.33 -2.93
C GLU A 21 -5.37 5.13 -3.05
N PHE A 22 -4.87 5.12 -4.28
CA PHE A 22 -3.43 5.04 -4.54
C PHE A 22 -3.06 5.79 -5.82
N GLU A 23 -1.80 6.22 -5.86
CA GLU A 23 -1.17 6.88 -6.99
C GLU A 23 0.08 6.11 -7.39
N CYS A 24 0.29 5.94 -8.69
CA CYS A 24 1.50 5.34 -9.22
C CYS A 24 2.63 6.36 -9.26
N LEU A 25 3.79 5.99 -8.72
CA LEU A 25 4.96 6.85 -8.70
C LEU A 25 5.79 6.68 -9.98
N PRO A 26 6.42 7.74 -10.49
CA PRO A 26 7.37 7.61 -11.58
C PRO A 26 8.58 6.81 -11.09
N GLY A 27 9.12 5.95 -11.93
CA GLY A 27 10.25 5.13 -11.55
C GLY A 27 10.48 3.98 -12.51
N ILE A 28 10.95 2.89 -11.94
CA ILE A 28 11.42 1.72 -12.68
C ILE A 28 10.41 0.61 -12.54
N SER A 29 10.11 -0.09 -13.64
CA SER A 29 9.21 -1.25 -13.56
C SER A 29 9.82 -2.37 -12.74
N GLY A 30 9.06 -2.95 -11.82
CA GLY A 30 9.52 -4.05 -10.98
C GLY A 30 8.75 -4.26 -9.68
N SER A 31 7.70 -3.47 -9.41
CA SER A 31 6.92 -3.55 -8.16
C SER A 31 6.32 -4.94 -7.92
N ALA A 32 5.95 -5.65 -8.99
CA ALA A 32 5.48 -7.05 -8.94
C ALA A 32 6.45 -7.98 -8.19
N LEU A 33 7.77 -7.77 -8.31
CA LEU A 33 8.76 -8.57 -7.60
C LEU A 33 8.72 -8.30 -6.10
N CYS A 34 8.44 -7.05 -5.70
CA CYS A 34 8.33 -6.66 -4.30
C CYS A 34 7.13 -7.27 -3.58
N GLY A 35 6.14 -7.82 -4.31
CA GLY A 35 4.94 -8.41 -3.71
C GLY A 35 5.19 -9.48 -2.65
N ILE A 36 6.23 -10.32 -2.84
CA ILE A 36 6.59 -11.36 -1.86
C ILE A 36 7.03 -10.80 -0.50
N LEU A 37 7.43 -9.53 -0.44
CA LEU A 37 7.94 -8.87 0.76
C LEU A 37 6.86 -8.09 1.51
N VAL A 38 5.67 -7.90 0.93
CA VAL A 38 4.58 -7.13 1.53
C VAL A 38 4.22 -7.65 2.93
N PRO A 39 3.97 -8.96 3.14
CA PRO A 39 3.63 -9.46 4.47
C PRO A 39 4.78 -9.24 5.46
N THR A 40 6.02 -9.45 5.01
CA THR A 40 7.22 -9.23 5.84
C THR A 40 7.33 -7.78 6.29
N PHE A 41 7.17 -6.82 5.37
CA PHE A 41 7.19 -5.40 5.72
C PHE A 41 6.05 -5.03 6.67
N CYS A 42 4.81 -5.39 6.35
CA CYS A 42 3.64 -5.01 7.15
C CYS A 42 3.70 -5.60 8.57
N GLN A 43 4.23 -6.82 8.75
CA GLN A 43 4.50 -7.42 10.06
C GLN A 43 5.48 -6.58 10.90
N THR A 44 6.47 -5.91 10.28
CA THR A 44 7.41 -5.07 11.03
C THR A 44 6.76 -3.85 11.67
N LEU A 45 5.56 -3.47 11.21
CA LEU A 45 4.81 -2.34 11.74
C LEU A 45 3.93 -2.74 12.94
N GLN A 46 3.79 -4.04 13.20
CA GLN A 46 2.97 -4.54 14.30
C GLN A 46 3.49 -3.99 15.63
N ASN A 47 2.61 -3.34 16.39
CA ASN A 47 2.92 -2.72 17.69
C ASN A 47 3.93 -1.55 17.63
N VAL A 48 4.28 -1.05 16.44
CA VAL A 48 5.07 0.18 16.30
C VAL A 48 4.12 1.37 16.27
N THR A 49 4.26 2.29 17.22
CA THR A 49 3.52 3.54 17.26
C THR A 49 4.33 4.66 16.63
N PHE A 50 3.67 5.48 15.82
CA PHE A 50 4.28 6.61 15.11
C PHE A 50 3.70 7.92 15.65
N SER A 51 4.55 8.90 15.94
CA SER A 51 4.07 10.26 16.15
C SER A 51 3.54 10.82 14.82
N PRO A 52 2.73 11.89 14.85
CA PRO A 52 2.29 12.54 13.63
C PRO A 52 3.48 12.98 12.76
N GLY A 53 3.51 12.55 11.50
CA GLY A 53 4.60 12.82 10.56
C GLY A 53 5.80 11.87 10.67
N ASP A 54 5.84 10.97 11.66
CA ASP A 54 6.87 9.93 11.72
C ASP A 54 6.64 8.89 10.62
N SER A 55 7.75 8.39 10.09
CA SER A 55 7.76 7.33 9.09
C SER A 55 8.72 6.21 9.45
N LEU A 56 8.48 5.04 8.87
CA LEU A 56 9.43 3.94 8.88
C LEU A 56 9.59 3.43 7.46
N SER A 57 10.84 3.37 7.03
CA SER A 57 11.23 2.77 5.77
C SER A 57 12.04 1.49 5.99
N ARG A 58 11.85 0.53 5.09
CA ARG A 58 12.62 -0.72 5.03
C ARG A 58 12.98 -0.99 3.59
N CYS A 59 14.26 -1.24 3.38
CA CYS A 59 14.81 -1.68 2.11
C CYS A 59 15.00 -3.20 2.17
N PHE A 60 14.56 -3.91 1.13
CA PHE A 60 14.77 -5.34 0.98
C PHE A 60 15.46 -5.65 -0.35
N ASN A 61 16.31 -6.67 -0.34
CA ASN A 61 16.96 -7.20 -1.54
C ASN A 61 16.28 -8.50 -1.97
N ILE A 62 15.88 -8.57 -3.23
CA ILE A 62 15.44 -9.80 -3.90
C ILE A 62 16.56 -10.25 -4.84
N VAL A 63 17.09 -11.44 -4.62
CA VAL A 63 18.11 -12.03 -5.50
C VAL A 63 17.42 -12.93 -6.52
N SER A 64 17.51 -12.54 -7.80
CA SER A 64 17.03 -13.35 -8.92
C SER A 64 17.99 -14.49 -9.24
N THR A 65 17.52 -15.49 -9.98
CA THR A 65 18.30 -16.66 -10.43
C THR A 65 19.56 -16.29 -11.22
N ASN A 66 19.58 -15.13 -11.87
CA ASN A 66 20.72 -14.60 -12.61
C ASN A 66 21.69 -13.78 -11.74
N ALA A 67 21.59 -13.88 -10.41
CA ALA A 67 22.34 -13.08 -9.42
C ALA A 67 22.12 -11.56 -9.54
N THR A 68 21.07 -11.13 -10.24
CA THR A 68 20.61 -9.74 -10.23
C THR A 68 19.91 -9.46 -8.92
N VAL A 69 20.29 -8.37 -8.25
CA VAL A 69 19.63 -7.88 -7.03
C VAL A 69 18.63 -6.81 -7.42
N THR A 70 17.37 -7.03 -7.07
CA THR A 70 16.31 -6.02 -7.13
C THR A 70 16.09 -5.48 -5.72
N GLN A 71 16.14 -4.16 -5.60
CA GLN A 71 15.83 -3.46 -4.35
C GLN A 71 14.33 -3.14 -4.30
N CYS A 72 13.73 -3.29 -3.12
CA CYS A 72 12.37 -2.88 -2.84
C CYS A 72 12.35 -2.01 -1.58
N ASP A 73 12.00 -0.73 -1.77
CA ASP A 73 11.84 0.22 -0.67
C ASP A 73 10.38 0.32 -0.29
N PHE A 74 10.08 -0.02 0.96
CA PHE A 74 8.76 0.14 1.56
C PHE A 74 8.79 1.28 2.57
N THR A 75 7.72 2.07 2.61
CA THR A 75 7.58 3.15 3.58
C THR A 75 6.18 3.16 4.16
N THR A 76 6.08 3.42 5.46
CA THR A 76 4.83 3.82 6.13
C THR A 76 5.00 5.22 6.73
N LEU A 77 3.97 6.04 6.66
CA LEU A 77 3.94 7.39 7.21
C LEU A 77 2.63 7.60 7.98
N ASN A 78 2.72 8.09 9.22
CA ASN A 78 1.55 8.57 9.95
C ASN A 78 1.17 9.98 9.46
N VAL A 79 -0.01 10.12 8.85
CA VAL A 79 -0.49 11.38 8.25
C VAL A 79 -1.52 12.11 9.11
N VAL A 80 -1.82 11.60 10.31
CA VAL A 80 -2.80 12.19 11.24
C VAL A 80 -2.19 12.43 12.62
N SER A 81 -2.96 13.08 13.51
CA SER A 81 -2.54 13.42 14.87
C SER A 81 -2.48 12.23 15.86
N ASP A 82 -3.05 11.08 15.48
CA ASP A 82 -3.22 9.95 16.37
C ASP A 82 -1.93 9.12 16.49
N VAL A 83 -1.61 8.67 17.71
CA VAL A 83 -0.44 7.83 17.99
C VAL A 83 -0.91 6.40 18.24
N LEU A 84 -1.24 5.70 17.15
CA LEU A 84 -1.74 4.32 17.15
C LEU A 84 -0.97 3.49 16.12
N PRO A 85 -0.69 2.20 16.34
CA PRO A 85 -0.01 1.40 15.33
C PRO A 85 -0.85 1.25 14.05
N PRO A 86 -0.23 1.14 12.87
CA PRO A 86 -0.94 0.88 11.63
C PRO A 86 -1.57 -0.52 11.63
N SER A 87 -2.71 -0.65 10.94
CA SER A 87 -3.36 -1.95 10.70
C SER A 87 -2.55 -2.76 9.69
N VAL A 88 -2.08 -3.95 10.09
CA VAL A 88 -1.35 -4.90 9.22
C VAL A 88 -2.20 -5.28 7.99
N PRO A 89 -3.47 -5.71 8.13
CA PRO A 89 -4.32 -5.98 6.96
C PRO A 89 -4.50 -4.78 6.02
N ASN A 90 -4.53 -3.56 6.55
CA ASN A 90 -4.67 -2.37 5.72
C ASN A 90 -3.37 -2.08 4.95
N CYS A 91 -2.22 -2.25 5.60
CA CYS A 91 -0.91 -2.17 4.96
C CYS A 91 -0.80 -3.15 3.80
N GLU A 92 -1.13 -4.42 4.03
CA GLU A 92 -1.09 -5.46 3.00
C GLU A 92 -2.02 -5.13 1.85
N SER A 93 -3.28 -4.80 2.14
CA SER A 93 -4.27 -4.45 1.12
C SER A 93 -3.83 -3.27 0.24
N VAL A 94 -3.30 -2.20 0.84
CA VAL A 94 -2.82 -1.03 0.09
C VAL A 94 -1.65 -1.40 -0.81
N LEU A 95 -0.63 -2.07 -0.26
CA LEU A 95 0.58 -2.40 -1.00
C LEU A 95 0.33 -3.42 -2.12
N GLU A 96 -0.53 -4.42 -1.90
CA GLU A 96 -0.93 -5.37 -2.92
C GLU A 96 -1.66 -4.69 -4.09
N ASN A 97 -2.57 -3.75 -3.80
CA ASN A 97 -3.26 -2.99 -4.85
C ASN A 97 -2.29 -2.10 -5.63
N ILE A 98 -1.32 -1.47 -4.97
CA ILE A 98 -0.25 -0.71 -5.63
C ILE A 98 0.58 -1.62 -6.53
N ILE A 99 0.98 -2.80 -6.04
CA ILE A 99 1.81 -3.74 -6.80
C ILE A 99 1.10 -4.23 -8.07
N VAL A 100 -0.21 -4.47 -8.00
CA VAL A 100 -1.02 -4.86 -9.15
C VAL A 100 -1.26 -3.69 -10.11
N GLY A 101 -1.54 -2.50 -9.58
CA GLY A 101 -1.95 -1.33 -10.37
C GLY A 101 -0.80 -0.48 -10.91
N CYS A 102 0.38 -0.51 -10.27
CA CYS A 102 1.49 0.40 -10.54
C CYS A 102 2.79 -0.38 -10.80
N PRO A 103 3.15 -0.63 -12.08
CA PRO A 103 4.35 -1.38 -12.44
C PRO A 103 5.64 -0.78 -11.84
N THR A 104 5.66 0.53 -11.66
CA THR A 104 6.79 1.31 -11.16
C THR A 104 6.76 1.56 -9.66
N GLY A 105 5.81 0.98 -8.93
CA GLY A 105 5.58 1.32 -7.52
C GLY A 105 4.60 2.48 -7.35
N GLY A 106 4.26 2.78 -6.11
CA GLY A 106 3.21 3.72 -5.79
C GLY A 106 3.09 4.02 -4.32
N ILE A 107 2.14 4.89 -4.01
CA ILE A 107 1.78 5.33 -2.66
C ILE A 107 0.26 5.30 -2.52
N GLY A 108 -0.25 4.92 -1.35
CA GLY A 108 -1.68 4.83 -1.14
C GLY A 108 -2.10 4.68 0.31
N GLN A 109 -3.41 4.72 0.52
CA GLN A 109 -4.04 4.59 1.83
C GLN A 109 -5.53 4.25 1.69
N PHE A 110 -6.18 3.95 2.81
CA PHE A 110 -7.63 4.02 2.88
C PHE A 110 -8.08 5.48 3.05
N VAL A 111 -9.20 5.86 2.44
CA VAL A 111 -9.84 7.17 2.62
C VAL A 111 -10.19 7.36 4.09
N GLY A 112 -9.68 8.45 4.67
CA GLY A 112 -9.79 8.72 6.10
C GLY A 112 -8.90 7.83 6.98
N GLY A 113 -8.00 7.06 6.39
CA GLY A 113 -7.00 6.26 7.10
C GLY A 113 -5.88 7.13 7.70
N SER A 114 -5.33 6.66 8.80
CA SER A 114 -4.24 7.35 9.53
C SER A 114 -2.86 7.20 8.89
N TYR A 115 -2.70 6.23 7.99
CA TYR A 115 -1.42 5.81 7.47
C TYR A 115 -1.41 5.74 5.96
N THR A 116 -0.34 6.28 5.39
CA THR A 116 0.02 6.08 3.99
C THR A 116 1.11 5.02 3.88
N PHE A 117 1.01 4.17 2.86
CA PHE A 117 1.97 3.12 2.56
C PHE A 117 2.50 3.29 1.14
N ALA A 118 3.80 3.07 0.96
CA ALA A 118 4.44 3.16 -0.34
C ALA A 118 5.35 1.96 -0.58
N VAL A 119 5.47 1.58 -1.86
CA VAL A 119 6.46 0.63 -2.35
C VAL A 119 7.09 1.17 -3.62
N GLN A 120 8.41 1.14 -3.68
CA GLN A 120 9.17 1.60 -4.84
C GLN A 120 10.27 0.56 -5.18
N PRO A 121 10.23 -0.06 -6.37
CA PRO A 121 11.33 -0.87 -6.88
C PRO A 121 12.53 -0.01 -7.33
N GLY A 122 13.74 -0.51 -7.09
CA GLY A 122 15.01 0.07 -7.53
C GLY A 122 15.70 -0.73 -8.65
N ASN A 123 16.44 -0.04 -9.52
CA ASN A 123 17.06 -0.60 -10.74
C ASN A 123 18.26 -1.52 -10.44
N THR A 124 19.18 -1.05 -9.60
CA THR A 124 20.49 -1.66 -9.42
C THR A 124 21.13 -1.09 -8.16
N GLY A 125 21.25 -1.94 -7.15
CA GLY A 125 21.77 -1.62 -5.84
C GLY A 125 21.32 -2.68 -4.86
N SER A 126 22.12 -2.93 -3.83
CA SER A 126 21.64 -3.59 -2.62
C SER A 126 21.38 -2.53 -1.56
N CYS A 127 20.54 -2.86 -0.56
CA CYS A 127 20.35 -2.12 0.69
C CYS A 127 21.65 -1.97 1.51
N SER A 128 22.67 -1.34 0.92
CA SER A 128 24.08 -1.39 1.35
C SER A 128 24.48 -0.21 2.21
N ASN A 129 23.55 0.67 2.56
CA ASN A 129 23.76 1.65 3.62
C ASN A 129 22.52 1.66 4.52
N PRO A 130 22.70 1.44 5.84
CA PRO A 130 21.66 1.69 6.83
C PRO A 130 21.32 3.18 6.94
#